data_AF-A0A0A0KF15-F1
#
_entry.id   AF-A0A0A0KF15-F1
#
_cell.length_a   1.000
_cell.length_b   1.000
_cell.length_c   1.000
_cell.angle_alpha   90.00
_cell.angle_beta   90.00
_cell.angle_gamma   90.00
#
_symmetry.space_group_name_H-M   'P 1'
#
loop_
_entity.id
_entity.type
_entity.pdbx_description
1 polymer ?
#
loop_
_entity_poly.entity_id
_entity_poly.type
_entity_poly.pdbx_seq_one_letter_code
_entity_poly.pdbx_strand_id
1 'polypeptide(L)'
;MGLISNIVAILPLLLLLVSNSKAQPAAAQPSAQPAQPAGGAGGVFDITKYGAKPNADITANLKLNFITNSIVTGITSLDSKNFHINLLGCKNLTFDHVTITAPGNSPNTDGIHVSSSEQINILNTNIATGDDCISVGDSNKQVAISDVTCGPGHGISIGSLGKYTKEKEVVGVTVKKCKLTGTTNGVRIKTWPDSAVAFPATDMHFEDIEMDNVSNPIIIDQEYCPWNQCNRKENKILQSVVKLHQLMVHQPIEVMKM
;
A
#
# COMPACT_ATOMS: atom_id res chain seq x y z
N MET A 1 -14.59 -63.70 5.81
CA MET A 1 -15.68 -63.15 4.98
C MET A 1 -16.43 -62.12 5.81
N GLY A 2 -16.34 -60.84 5.41
CA GLY A 2 -17.26 -59.70 5.67
C GLY A 2 -17.69 -59.36 7.12
N LEU A 3 -18.07 -58.13 7.48
CA LEU A 3 -17.85 -56.75 7.02
C LEU A 3 -18.58 -55.88 8.09
N ILE A 4 -18.02 -54.71 8.45
CA ILE A 4 -18.68 -53.46 8.93
C ILE A 4 -19.49 -53.49 10.26
N SER A 5 -19.12 -52.66 11.24
CA SER A 5 -19.73 -51.32 11.45
C SER A 5 -19.40 -50.71 12.82
N ASN A 6 -19.31 -49.38 12.82
CA ASN A 6 -18.83 -48.46 13.85
C ASN A 6 -19.89 -48.06 14.92
N ILE A 7 -19.39 -47.23 15.86
CA ILE A 7 -20.07 -46.23 16.72
C ILE A 7 -20.55 -46.83 18.06
N VAL A 8 -20.16 -46.36 19.26
CA VAL A 8 -20.60 -45.11 19.92
C VAL A 8 -19.75 -44.79 21.17
N ALA A 9 -19.43 -43.49 21.31
CA ALA A 9 -19.19 -42.64 22.51
C ALA A 9 -18.13 -42.98 23.58
N ILE A 10 -17.26 -41.99 23.85
CA ILE A 10 -16.68 -41.77 25.19
C ILE A 10 -16.91 -40.31 25.62
N LEU A 11 -17.85 -40.21 26.55
CA LEU A 11 -18.04 -39.36 27.74
C LEU A 11 -17.16 -38.10 28.01
N PRO A 12 -17.76 -37.02 28.56
CA PRO A 12 -17.04 -35.88 29.16
C PRO A 12 -16.58 -36.18 30.59
N LEU A 13 -15.50 -35.55 31.06
CA LEU A 13 -15.16 -35.51 32.49
C LEU A 13 -14.68 -34.11 32.91
N LEU A 14 -15.37 -33.62 33.93
CA LEU A 14 -15.24 -32.36 34.65
C LEU A 14 -14.49 -32.61 35.98
N LEU A 15 -14.06 -31.51 36.62
CA LEU A 15 -13.45 -31.34 37.97
C LEU A 15 -11.94 -31.61 38.06
N LEU A 16 -11.12 -30.81 38.77
CA LEU A 16 -11.36 -30.04 40.00
C LEU A 16 -10.35 -28.90 40.16
N LEU A 17 -10.82 -27.82 40.78
CA LEU A 17 -10.07 -26.68 41.31
C LEU A 17 -9.09 -27.10 42.42
N VAL A 18 -7.92 -26.45 42.46
CA VAL A 18 -7.23 -26.12 43.73
C VAL A 18 -6.82 -24.66 43.68
N SER A 19 -7.45 -23.88 44.55
CA SER A 19 -7.08 -22.52 44.93
C SER A 19 -5.81 -22.53 45.79
N ASN A 20 -4.89 -21.60 45.55
CA ASN A 20 -4.25 -20.89 46.66
C ASN A 20 -3.74 -19.52 46.24
N SER A 21 -4.02 -18.58 47.13
CA SER A 21 -3.87 -17.14 47.12
C SER A 21 -2.41 -16.64 47.15
N LYS A 22 -2.09 -15.62 46.36
CA LYS A 22 -1.73 -14.24 46.78
C LYS A 22 -0.95 -13.49 45.70
N ALA A 23 -1.11 -12.17 45.74
CA ALA A 23 -0.36 -11.12 45.04
C ALA A 23 -0.77 -10.84 43.59
N GLN A 24 -1.69 -9.90 43.47
CA GLN A 24 -2.07 -9.19 42.26
C GLN A 24 -1.08 -8.03 42.04
N PRO A 25 -0.35 -7.96 40.90
CA PRO A 25 0.18 -6.72 40.39
C PRO A 25 -0.81 -6.10 39.40
N ALA A 26 -0.73 -4.77 39.32
CA ALA A 26 -1.67 -3.88 38.67
C ALA A 26 -2.00 -4.24 37.22
N ALA A 27 -3.24 -3.94 36.84
CA ALA A 27 -3.67 -3.86 35.46
C ALA A 27 -2.69 -2.97 34.67
N ALA A 28 -2.07 -3.52 33.64
CA ALA A 28 -1.34 -2.73 32.67
C ALA A 28 -2.34 -1.78 31.99
N GLN A 29 -2.18 -0.49 32.28
CA GLN A 29 -2.82 0.58 31.51
C GLN A 29 -2.49 0.37 30.02
N PRO A 30 -3.41 0.63 29.09
CA PRO A 30 -3.05 0.73 27.69
C PRO A 30 -1.95 1.79 27.57
N SER A 31 -0.83 1.39 26.96
CA SER A 31 0.29 2.28 26.65
C SER A 31 -0.26 3.53 25.99
N ALA A 32 -0.03 4.69 26.62
CA ALA A 32 -0.41 5.98 26.09
C ALA A 32 0.06 6.07 24.63
N GLN A 33 -0.87 6.33 23.70
CA GLN A 33 -0.51 6.84 22.38
C GLN A 33 0.46 8.00 22.59
N PRO A 34 1.58 8.08 21.84
CA PRO A 34 2.39 9.28 21.85
C PRO A 34 1.47 10.46 21.56
N ALA A 35 1.49 11.45 22.45
CA ALA A 35 0.68 12.65 22.31
C ALA A 35 0.82 13.16 20.88
N GLN A 36 -0.31 13.31 20.17
CA GLN A 36 -0.30 13.95 18.87
C GLN A 36 0.40 15.31 19.03
N PRO A 37 1.41 15.62 18.21
CA PRO A 37 1.94 16.97 18.18
C PRO A 37 0.76 17.89 17.87
N ALA A 38 0.60 18.95 18.67
CA ALA A 38 -0.49 19.92 18.54
C ALA A 38 -0.65 20.29 17.06
N GLY A 39 -1.81 19.93 16.50
CA GLY A 39 -2.10 20.09 15.08
C GLY A 39 -1.86 21.53 14.67
N GLY A 40 -0.79 21.74 13.90
CA GLY A 40 -0.61 22.99 13.18
C GLY A 40 -1.82 23.18 12.29
N ALA A 41 -2.49 24.33 12.43
CA ALA A 41 -3.62 24.70 11.59
C ALA A 41 -3.24 24.44 10.12
N GLY A 42 -4.02 23.57 9.45
CA GLY A 42 -3.76 23.13 8.08
C GLY A 42 -3.51 24.32 7.17
N GLY A 43 -2.25 24.49 6.76
CA GLY A 43 -1.84 25.51 5.82
C GLY A 43 -1.81 24.95 4.41
N VAL A 44 -2.30 25.71 3.43
CA VAL A 44 -2.09 25.39 2.01
C VAL A 44 -0.61 25.58 1.70
N PHE A 45 0.09 24.50 1.38
CA PHE A 45 1.48 24.54 0.91
C PHE A 45 1.50 24.90 -0.58
N ASP A 46 1.63 26.20 -0.86
CA ASP A 46 1.69 26.74 -2.22
C ASP A 46 3.14 26.79 -2.71
N ILE A 47 3.50 25.84 -3.58
CA ILE A 47 4.84 25.72 -4.15
C ILE A 47 5.26 26.93 -5.01
N THR A 48 4.31 27.71 -5.52
CA THR A 48 4.61 28.89 -6.34
C THR A 48 5.25 30.00 -5.51
N LYS A 49 4.96 30.04 -4.20
CA LYS A 49 5.64 30.92 -3.23
C LYS A 49 7.13 30.60 -3.07
N TYR A 50 7.56 29.40 -3.49
CA TYR A 50 8.94 28.92 -3.37
C TYR A 50 9.63 28.76 -4.74
N GLY A 51 9.11 29.42 -5.78
CA GLY A 51 9.78 29.56 -7.07
C GLY A 51 9.41 28.55 -8.15
N ALA A 52 8.46 27.65 -7.88
CA ALA A 52 7.90 26.78 -8.92
C ALA A 52 7.16 27.61 -9.97
N LYS A 53 7.49 27.41 -11.26
CA LYS A 53 6.88 28.14 -12.38
C LYS A 53 5.67 27.39 -12.92
N PRO A 54 4.47 28.01 -12.90
CA PRO A 54 3.30 27.43 -13.54
C PRO A 54 3.58 27.07 -14.99
N ASN A 55 3.21 25.85 -15.40
CA ASN A 55 3.29 25.35 -16.77
C ASN A 55 4.72 25.24 -17.35
N ALA A 56 5.75 25.31 -16.51
CA ALA A 56 7.13 25.05 -16.91
C ALA A 56 7.75 23.92 -16.07
N ASP A 57 7.45 23.88 -14.77
CA ASP A 57 7.99 22.85 -13.88
C ASP A 57 6.99 21.69 -13.72
N ILE A 58 7.26 20.57 -14.39
CA ILE A 58 6.57 19.30 -14.14
C ILE A 58 7.28 18.63 -12.96
N THR A 59 6.92 19.04 -11.75
CA THR A 59 7.47 18.48 -10.52
C THR A 59 6.37 17.98 -9.61
N ALA A 60 6.75 17.06 -8.74
CA ALA A 60 5.93 16.69 -7.61
C ALA A 60 5.80 17.84 -6.62
N ASN A 61 4.64 17.96 -5.96
CA ASN A 61 4.40 18.98 -4.92
C ASN A 61 5.35 18.81 -3.72
N LEU A 62 5.60 17.56 -3.31
CA LEU A 62 6.50 17.23 -2.21
C LEU A 62 7.43 16.08 -2.61
N LYS A 63 8.74 16.29 -2.42
CA LYS A 63 9.77 15.23 -2.55
C LYS A 63 10.48 15.07 -1.22
N LEU A 64 10.47 13.86 -0.68
CA LEU A 64 11.18 13.51 0.56
C LEU A 64 12.27 12.50 0.21
N ASN A 65 13.52 12.97 0.27
CA ASN A 65 14.67 12.16 -0.06
C ASN A 65 15.46 11.89 1.23
N PHE A 66 15.70 10.61 1.53
CA PHE A 66 16.55 10.17 2.65
C PHE A 66 16.09 10.66 4.02
N ILE A 67 14.79 10.89 4.18
CA ILE A 67 14.20 11.31 5.45
C ILE A 67 14.09 10.11 6.39
N THR A 68 14.44 10.32 7.65
CA THR A 68 14.38 9.27 8.68
C THR A 68 13.61 9.73 9.90
N ASN A 69 12.92 8.80 10.59
CA ASN A 69 12.28 8.99 11.89
C ASN A 69 11.38 10.23 11.95
N SER A 70 10.37 10.29 11.09
CA SER A 70 9.57 11.50 10.89
C SER A 70 8.09 11.18 10.73
N ILE A 71 7.25 12.18 10.97
CA ILE A 71 5.80 12.12 10.78
C ILE A 71 5.39 13.33 9.94
N VAL A 72 4.62 13.08 8.88
CA VAL A 72 3.92 14.09 8.09
C VAL A 72 2.45 13.95 8.38
N THR A 73 1.82 14.98 8.94
CA THR A 73 0.42 14.88 9.37
C THR A 73 -0.40 16.12 9.07
N GLY A 74 -1.69 15.93 8.75
CA GLY A 74 -2.67 17.01 8.61
C GLY A 74 -2.48 17.92 7.40
N ILE A 75 -1.66 17.52 6.42
CA ILE A 75 -1.39 18.34 5.23
C ILE A 75 -2.39 18.06 4.12
N THR A 76 -2.64 19.09 3.30
CA THR A 76 -3.39 18.96 2.04
C THR A 76 -2.47 19.25 0.85
N SER A 77 -2.46 18.36 -0.15
CA SER A 77 -1.77 18.54 -1.43
C SER A 77 -2.77 18.62 -2.57
N LEU A 78 -2.82 19.76 -3.27
CA LEU A 78 -3.81 20.06 -4.31
C LEU A 78 -3.13 20.20 -5.68
N ASP A 79 -3.75 19.64 -6.71
CA ASP A 79 -3.48 19.84 -8.14
C ASP A 79 -2.00 19.78 -8.53
N SER A 80 -1.31 18.71 -8.12
CA SER A 80 0.08 18.51 -8.51
C SER A 80 0.22 18.39 -10.03
N LYS A 81 1.33 18.90 -10.57
CA LYS A 81 1.65 18.78 -12.01
C LYS A 81 2.23 17.42 -12.38
N ASN A 82 2.56 16.61 -11.38
CA ASN A 82 3.04 15.23 -11.45
C ASN A 82 2.62 14.53 -10.15
N PHE A 83 3.41 13.59 -9.62
CA PHE A 83 3.13 12.95 -8.33
C PHE A 83 2.88 13.99 -7.23
N HIS A 84 1.97 13.77 -6.29
CA HIS A 84 1.76 14.70 -5.19
C HIS A 84 2.88 14.59 -4.16
N ILE A 85 3.19 13.37 -3.72
CA ILE A 85 4.22 13.10 -2.73
C ILE A 85 5.11 11.98 -3.25
N ASN A 86 6.40 12.23 -3.38
CA ASN A 86 7.39 11.26 -3.84
C ASN A 86 8.44 11.00 -2.75
N LEU A 87 8.56 9.75 -2.32
CA LEU A 87 9.56 9.28 -1.36
C LEU A 87 10.67 8.54 -2.09
N LEU A 88 11.91 8.87 -1.72
CA LEU A 88 13.09 8.14 -2.13
C LEU A 88 14.00 7.90 -0.92
N GLY A 89 14.35 6.64 -0.65
CA GLY A 89 15.36 6.34 0.37
C GLY A 89 14.93 6.64 1.81
N CYS A 90 13.64 6.75 2.09
CA CYS A 90 13.15 7.13 3.42
C CYS A 90 13.13 5.93 4.37
N LYS A 91 13.23 6.20 5.68
CA LYS A 91 13.19 5.15 6.72
C LYS A 91 12.38 5.57 7.94
N ASN A 92 11.46 4.73 8.41
CA ASN A 92 10.63 5.03 9.59
C ASN A 92 9.91 6.39 9.44
N LEU A 93 9.05 6.46 8.43
CA LEU A 93 8.31 7.67 8.06
C LEU A 93 6.82 7.36 8.00
N THR A 94 6.02 8.16 8.70
CA THR A 94 4.57 8.01 8.77
C THR A 94 3.87 9.20 8.12
N PHE A 95 2.94 8.93 7.22
CA PHE A 95 1.91 9.86 6.77
C PHE A 95 0.62 9.56 7.50
N ASP A 96 0.01 10.57 8.10
CA ASP A 96 -1.22 10.40 8.89
C ASP A 96 -2.17 11.59 8.69
N HIS A 97 -3.45 11.34 8.40
CA HIS A 97 -4.43 12.42 8.13
C HIS A 97 -4.03 13.33 6.96
N VAL A 98 -3.47 12.77 5.89
CA VAL A 98 -3.13 13.52 4.68
C VAL A 98 -4.35 13.58 3.74
N THR A 99 -4.52 14.71 3.06
CA THR A 99 -5.52 14.86 1.98
C THR A 99 -4.82 15.19 0.66
N ILE A 100 -5.13 14.46 -0.39
CA ILE A 100 -4.60 14.68 -1.75
C ILE A 100 -5.77 14.81 -2.72
N THR A 101 -5.73 15.83 -3.57
CA THR A 101 -6.77 16.05 -4.59
C THR A 101 -6.18 16.56 -5.89
N ALA A 102 -6.55 15.91 -6.99
CA ALA A 102 -6.38 16.36 -8.37
C ALA A 102 -7.54 15.85 -9.23
N PRO A 103 -7.80 16.45 -10.41
CA PRO A 103 -8.82 15.96 -11.34
C PRO A 103 -8.56 14.51 -11.75
N GLY A 104 -9.62 13.70 -11.85
CA GLY A 104 -9.51 12.28 -12.22
C GLY A 104 -8.99 11.99 -13.63
N ASN A 105 -8.89 13.01 -14.48
CA ASN A 105 -8.29 12.95 -15.81
C ASN A 105 -6.89 13.58 -15.86
N SER A 106 -6.29 13.91 -14.72
CA SER A 106 -4.96 14.52 -14.63
C SER A 106 -3.87 13.44 -14.69
N PRO A 107 -3.12 13.32 -15.80
CA PRO A 107 -2.18 12.22 -15.98
C PRO A 107 -1.01 12.30 -15.00
N ASN A 108 -0.55 11.14 -14.51
CA ASN A 108 0.64 11.02 -13.66
C ASN A 108 0.59 11.87 -12.39
N THR A 109 -0.61 12.04 -11.83
CA THR A 109 -0.83 12.69 -10.53
C THR A 109 -0.86 11.71 -9.38
N ASP A 110 0.05 10.73 -9.36
CA ASP A 110 0.12 9.72 -8.31
C ASP A 110 0.07 10.37 -6.91
N GLY A 111 -0.70 9.80 -5.98
CA GLY A 111 -0.87 10.39 -4.64
C GLY A 111 0.42 10.31 -3.83
N ILE A 112 0.70 9.14 -3.27
CA ILE A 112 1.97 8.88 -2.56
C ILE A 112 2.74 7.79 -3.31
N HIS A 113 3.88 8.18 -3.88
CA HIS A 113 4.83 7.27 -4.51
C HIS A 113 5.96 6.93 -3.53
N VAL A 114 6.22 5.64 -3.33
CA VAL A 114 7.24 5.13 -2.40
C VAL A 114 8.30 4.34 -3.16
N SER A 115 9.55 4.75 -3.09
CA SER A 115 10.67 4.04 -3.74
C SER A 115 11.86 3.88 -2.80
N SER A 116 12.55 2.75 -2.87
CA SER A 116 13.79 2.48 -2.13
C SER A 116 13.70 2.78 -0.63
N SER A 117 12.56 2.55 0.01
CA SER A 117 12.27 3.00 1.37
C SER A 117 11.96 1.84 2.32
N GLU A 118 12.09 2.07 3.63
CA GLU A 118 11.88 1.05 4.66
C GLU A 118 10.98 1.57 5.80
N GLN A 119 10.07 0.75 6.32
CA GLN A 119 9.21 1.12 7.45
C GLN A 119 8.40 2.39 7.17
N ILE A 120 7.60 2.34 6.11
CA ILE A 120 6.74 3.45 5.68
C ILE A 120 5.31 3.15 6.09
N ASN A 121 4.67 4.08 6.79
CA ASN A 121 3.27 3.97 7.18
C ASN A 121 2.45 5.06 6.49
N ILE A 122 1.34 4.70 5.85
CA ILE A 122 0.38 5.62 5.26
C ILE A 122 -0.99 5.33 5.88
N LEU A 123 -1.46 6.24 6.72
CA LEU A 123 -2.58 6.04 7.64
C LEU A 123 -3.64 7.13 7.47
N ASN A 124 -4.92 6.77 7.66
CA ASN A 124 -6.04 7.73 7.80
C ASN A 124 -6.06 8.81 6.70
N THR A 125 -5.79 8.43 5.45
CA THR A 125 -5.46 9.38 4.38
C THR A 125 -6.50 9.33 3.26
N ASN A 126 -6.85 10.49 2.70
CA ASN A 126 -7.83 10.61 1.61
C ASN A 126 -7.12 11.06 0.33
N ILE A 127 -7.29 10.33 -0.77
CA ILE A 127 -6.58 10.57 -2.03
C ILE A 127 -7.55 10.48 -3.21
N ALA A 128 -7.64 11.56 -3.97
CA ALA A 128 -8.33 11.63 -5.25
C ALA A 128 -7.35 12.14 -6.30
N THR A 129 -7.07 11.35 -7.33
CA THR A 129 -6.07 11.69 -8.36
C THR A 129 -6.49 11.17 -9.73
N GLY A 130 -5.71 11.47 -10.78
CA GLY A 130 -5.88 10.89 -12.11
C GLY A 130 -4.95 9.70 -12.41
N ASP A 131 -4.16 9.24 -11.42
CA ASP A 131 -3.27 8.08 -11.57
C ASP A 131 -3.28 7.23 -10.28
N ASP A 132 -2.22 6.49 -9.96
CA ASP A 132 -2.16 5.63 -8.76
C ASP A 132 -2.46 6.44 -7.48
N CYS A 133 -3.37 5.95 -6.64
CA CYS A 133 -3.66 6.52 -5.33
C CYS A 133 -2.40 6.43 -4.45
N ILE A 134 -1.84 5.23 -4.39
CA ILE A 134 -0.54 4.95 -3.79
C ILE A 134 0.20 4.03 -4.75
N SER A 135 1.46 4.35 -5.06
CA SER A 135 2.33 3.51 -5.88
C SER A 135 3.58 3.11 -5.08
N VAL A 136 3.76 1.80 -4.86
CA VAL A 136 4.95 1.22 -4.23
C VAL A 136 5.89 0.75 -5.32
N GLY A 137 6.92 1.55 -5.61
CA GLY A 137 7.96 1.23 -6.57
C GLY A 137 8.92 0.14 -6.10
N ASP A 138 10.11 0.12 -6.69
CA ASP A 138 11.14 -0.87 -6.40
C ASP A 138 11.81 -0.69 -5.03
N SER A 139 12.48 -1.75 -4.59
CA SER A 139 13.43 -1.72 -3.47
C SER A 139 12.85 -1.30 -2.10
N ASN A 140 11.58 -1.62 -1.84
CA ASN A 140 10.87 -1.23 -0.62
C ASN A 140 10.77 -2.36 0.42
N LYS A 141 10.82 -2.02 1.72
CA LYS A 141 10.65 -2.98 2.82
C LYS A 141 9.64 -2.47 3.85
N GLN A 142 8.68 -3.30 4.25
CA GLN A 142 7.75 -2.97 5.33
C GLN A 142 6.98 -1.66 5.04
N VAL A 143 6.07 -1.72 4.06
CA VAL A 143 5.15 -0.62 3.74
C VAL A 143 3.76 -1.00 4.24
N ALA A 144 3.24 -0.21 5.19
CA ALA A 144 1.90 -0.39 5.74
C ALA A 144 0.97 0.73 5.27
N ILE A 145 -0.15 0.34 4.67
CA ILE A 145 -1.19 1.23 4.17
C ILE A 145 -2.48 0.83 4.89
N SER A 146 -3.03 1.72 5.72
CA SER A 146 -4.24 1.42 6.51
C SER A 146 -5.19 2.59 6.54
N ASP A 147 -6.49 2.30 6.50
CA ASP A 147 -7.55 3.30 6.65
C ASP A 147 -7.41 4.43 5.61
N VAL A 148 -7.10 4.06 4.36
CA VAL A 148 -6.95 4.98 3.22
C VAL A 148 -8.20 4.93 2.34
N THR A 149 -8.72 6.11 1.99
CA THR A 149 -9.76 6.25 0.97
C THR A 149 -9.16 6.75 -0.33
N CYS A 150 -9.32 5.98 -1.41
CA CYS A 150 -8.90 6.32 -2.76
C CYS A 150 -10.11 6.52 -3.67
N GLY A 151 -10.07 7.52 -4.56
CA GLY A 151 -11.05 7.63 -5.62
C GLY A 151 -11.38 9.07 -6.02
N PRO A 152 -11.38 9.39 -7.33
CA PRO A 152 -11.00 8.55 -8.48
C PRO A 152 -9.48 8.26 -8.55
N GLY A 153 -9.06 7.46 -9.55
CA GLY A 153 -7.64 7.16 -9.83
C GLY A 153 -7.41 5.73 -10.33
N HIS A 154 -6.17 5.25 -10.27
CA HIS A 154 -5.77 3.91 -10.73
C HIS A 154 -5.71 2.85 -9.61
N GLY A 155 -6.06 3.21 -8.37
CA GLY A 155 -6.04 2.29 -7.23
C GLY A 155 -4.70 2.26 -6.50
N ILE A 156 -4.47 1.21 -5.71
CA ILE A 156 -3.22 0.99 -4.98
C ILE A 156 -2.36 0.02 -5.79
N SER A 157 -1.21 0.50 -6.26
CA SER A 157 -0.34 -0.23 -7.17
C SER A 157 0.99 -0.62 -6.54
N ILE A 158 1.40 -1.86 -6.73
CA ILE A 158 2.76 -2.32 -6.53
C ILE A 158 3.46 -2.39 -7.89
N GLY A 159 4.54 -1.64 -8.03
CA GLY A 159 5.29 -1.48 -9.26
C GLY A 159 4.97 -0.20 -10.05
N SER A 160 5.45 -0.08 -11.28
CA SER A 160 6.05 -1.17 -12.05
C SER A 160 7.39 -1.64 -11.52
N LEU A 161 7.55 -2.95 -11.33
CA LEU A 161 8.78 -3.60 -10.88
C LEU A 161 9.53 -4.23 -12.05
N GLY A 162 10.85 -4.28 -11.95
CA GLY A 162 11.75 -5.00 -12.85
C GLY A 162 12.40 -4.14 -13.93
N LYS A 163 12.16 -2.83 -13.95
CA LYS A 163 12.62 -1.94 -15.03
C LYS A 163 14.13 -1.66 -14.95
N TYR A 164 14.65 -1.45 -13.75
CA TYR A 164 16.02 -0.98 -13.54
C TYR A 164 16.96 -2.12 -13.16
N THR A 165 18.23 -1.99 -13.55
CA THR A 165 19.28 -3.00 -13.32
C THR A 165 19.78 -3.10 -11.87
N LYS A 166 19.29 -2.23 -10.98
CA LYS A 166 19.73 -2.14 -9.57
C LYS A 166 18.58 -2.25 -8.59
N GLU A 167 17.41 -2.70 -9.06
CA GLU A 167 16.27 -2.95 -8.20
C GLU A 167 16.59 -4.06 -7.19
N LYS A 168 16.10 -3.87 -5.98
CA LYS A 168 16.17 -4.84 -4.88
C LYS A 168 14.79 -5.38 -4.57
N GLU A 169 14.74 -6.30 -3.62
CA GLU A 169 13.49 -6.90 -3.15
C GLU A 169 12.44 -5.87 -2.75
N VAL A 170 11.17 -6.23 -2.99
CA VAL A 170 10.01 -5.56 -2.41
C VAL A 170 9.36 -6.54 -1.43
N VAL A 171 9.43 -6.27 -0.14
CA VAL A 171 9.00 -7.24 0.88
C VAL A 171 8.19 -6.59 1.99
N GLY A 172 7.09 -7.24 2.38
CA GLY A 172 6.24 -6.78 3.47
C GLY A 172 5.43 -5.57 3.06
N VAL A 173 4.47 -5.74 2.14
CA VAL A 173 3.50 -4.70 1.81
C VAL A 173 2.14 -5.10 2.35
N THR A 174 1.60 -4.31 3.27
CA THR A 174 0.28 -4.57 3.88
C THR A 174 -0.66 -3.45 3.51
N VAL A 175 -1.79 -3.78 2.89
CA VAL A 175 -2.90 -2.87 2.62
C VAL A 175 -4.11 -3.37 3.39
N LYS A 176 -4.60 -2.57 4.35
CA LYS A 176 -5.68 -2.97 5.25
C LYS A 176 -6.76 -1.89 5.33
N LYS A 177 -8.03 -2.27 5.49
CA LYS A 177 -9.13 -1.32 5.83
C LYS A 177 -9.23 -0.12 4.88
N CYS A 178 -8.96 -0.32 3.60
CA CYS A 178 -8.97 0.76 2.61
C CYS A 178 -10.31 0.80 1.88
N LYS A 179 -10.72 1.96 1.40
CA LYS A 179 -11.90 2.12 0.55
C LYS A 179 -11.49 2.69 -0.80
N LEU A 180 -11.89 2.03 -1.88
CA LEU A 180 -11.62 2.47 -3.24
C LEU A 180 -12.95 2.72 -3.95
N THR A 181 -13.14 3.92 -4.47
CA THR A 181 -14.38 4.32 -5.14
C THR A 181 -14.11 4.91 -6.52
N GLY A 182 -14.74 4.37 -7.57
CA GLY A 182 -14.62 4.91 -8.93
C GLY A 182 -13.20 4.84 -9.51
N THR A 183 -12.34 3.94 -9.01
CA THR A 183 -10.98 3.74 -9.50
C THR A 183 -10.95 2.73 -10.65
N THR A 184 -9.96 2.84 -11.54
CA THR A 184 -9.82 1.87 -12.64
C THR A 184 -9.32 0.51 -12.15
N ASN A 185 -8.58 0.46 -11.04
CA ASN A 185 -8.19 -0.77 -10.37
C ASN A 185 -8.40 -0.65 -8.86
N GLY A 186 -8.57 -1.79 -8.19
CA GLY A 186 -8.52 -1.85 -6.74
C GLY A 186 -7.06 -1.99 -6.30
N VAL A 187 -6.63 -3.23 -6.15
CA VAL A 187 -5.22 -3.60 -5.96
C VAL A 187 -4.61 -3.99 -7.29
N ARG A 188 -3.44 -3.45 -7.61
CA ARG A 188 -2.73 -3.73 -8.85
C ARG A 188 -1.27 -4.10 -8.61
N ILE A 189 -0.77 -5.14 -9.26
CA ILE A 189 0.66 -5.48 -9.29
C ILE A 189 1.12 -5.44 -10.74
N LYS A 190 2.21 -4.70 -11.03
CA LYS A 190 2.75 -4.46 -12.37
C LYS A 190 4.22 -4.88 -12.41
N THR A 191 4.60 -5.77 -13.32
CA THR A 191 6.01 -6.12 -13.52
C THR A 191 6.37 -6.12 -15.00
N TRP A 192 7.56 -5.64 -15.31
CA TRP A 192 8.08 -5.62 -16.68
C TRP A 192 8.36 -7.05 -17.15
N PRO A 193 7.97 -7.41 -18.40
CA PRO A 193 8.20 -8.75 -18.93
C PRO A 193 9.68 -9.02 -19.20
N ASP A 194 10.49 -7.98 -19.38
CA ASP A 194 11.92 -7.99 -19.71
C ASP A 194 12.78 -7.53 -18.53
N SER A 195 12.44 -8.00 -17.33
CA SER A 195 13.09 -7.53 -16.12
C SER A 195 14.62 -7.67 -16.17
N ALA A 196 15.32 -6.57 -15.90
CA ALA A 196 16.77 -6.49 -16.03
C ALA A 196 17.53 -7.28 -14.95
N VAL A 197 16.88 -7.60 -13.82
CA VAL A 197 17.47 -8.29 -12.68
C VAL A 197 16.44 -9.18 -11.98
N ALA A 198 16.93 -10.26 -11.37
CA ALA A 198 16.10 -11.17 -10.59
C ALA A 198 16.05 -10.75 -9.12
N PHE A 199 14.86 -10.44 -8.59
CA PHE A 199 14.64 -10.19 -7.17
C PHE A 199 13.23 -10.61 -6.75
N PRO A 200 13.03 -10.98 -5.46
CA PRO A 200 11.71 -11.36 -4.97
C PRO A 200 10.82 -10.13 -4.71
N ALA A 201 9.53 -10.25 -5.01
CA ALA A 201 8.50 -9.42 -4.40
C ALA A 201 7.51 -10.30 -3.63
N THR A 202 7.57 -10.24 -2.31
CA THR A 202 6.98 -11.27 -1.42
C THR A 202 6.31 -10.63 -0.20
N ASP A 203 5.50 -11.41 0.52
CA ASP A 203 4.88 -10.97 1.77
C ASP A 203 3.97 -9.75 1.55
N MET A 204 2.97 -9.93 0.68
CA MET A 204 2.00 -8.88 0.33
C MET A 204 0.60 -9.27 0.81
N HIS A 205 0.02 -8.47 1.71
CA HIS A 205 -1.27 -8.75 2.35
C HIS A 205 -2.28 -7.67 2.01
N PHE A 206 -3.45 -8.06 1.50
CA PHE A 206 -4.54 -7.16 1.16
C PHE A 206 -5.82 -7.59 1.90
N GLU A 207 -6.29 -6.79 2.84
CA GLU A 207 -7.33 -7.20 3.79
C GLU A 207 -8.33 -6.06 4.02
N ASP A 208 -9.61 -6.41 4.17
CA ASP A 208 -10.67 -5.45 4.49
C ASP A 208 -10.74 -4.25 3.54
N ILE A 209 -10.55 -4.50 2.24
CA ILE A 209 -10.65 -3.45 1.22
C ILE A 209 -12.12 -3.35 0.75
N GLU A 210 -12.71 -2.16 0.80
CA GLU A 210 -14.02 -1.86 0.24
C GLU A 210 -13.83 -1.34 -1.19
N MET A 211 -14.55 -1.90 -2.17
CA MET A 211 -14.41 -1.50 -3.58
C MET A 211 -15.77 -1.17 -4.19
N ASP A 212 -16.04 0.12 -4.40
CA ASP A 212 -17.30 0.63 -4.94
C ASP A 212 -17.09 1.19 -6.35
N ASN A 213 -17.75 0.63 -7.37
CA ASN A 213 -17.59 1.06 -8.77
C ASN A 213 -16.12 1.03 -9.23
N VAL A 214 -15.38 -0.01 -8.85
CA VAL A 214 -13.98 -0.23 -9.24
C VAL A 214 -13.93 -1.14 -10.47
N SER A 215 -13.29 -0.70 -11.55
CA SER A 215 -13.35 -1.44 -12.82
C SER A 215 -12.61 -2.78 -12.80
N ASN A 216 -11.39 -2.81 -12.23
CA ASN A 216 -10.58 -4.02 -12.09
C ASN A 216 -10.20 -4.23 -10.62
N PRO A 217 -11.01 -4.92 -9.81
CA PRO A 217 -10.77 -5.03 -8.38
C PRO A 217 -9.37 -5.51 -8.00
N ILE A 218 -8.87 -6.54 -8.69
CA ILE A 218 -7.53 -7.08 -8.49
C ILE A 218 -6.94 -7.40 -9.86
N ILE A 219 -5.75 -6.87 -10.14
CA ILE A 219 -5.01 -7.19 -11.36
C ILE A 219 -3.54 -7.44 -11.04
N ILE A 220 -3.01 -8.51 -11.62
CA ILE A 220 -1.59 -8.84 -11.60
C ILE A 220 -1.15 -8.93 -13.06
N ASP A 221 -0.41 -7.93 -13.50
CA ASP A 221 0.10 -7.81 -14.85
C ASP A 221 1.62 -7.99 -14.85
N GLN A 222 2.07 -9.15 -15.33
CA GLN A 222 3.49 -9.47 -15.45
C GLN A 222 4.03 -9.19 -16.86
N GLU A 223 3.20 -8.64 -17.73
CA GLU A 223 3.51 -8.21 -19.09
C GLU A 223 3.45 -6.67 -19.20
N TYR A 224 3.59 -5.97 -18.07
CA TYR A 224 3.43 -4.53 -17.99
C TYR A 224 4.50 -3.82 -18.81
N CYS A 225 4.08 -3.27 -19.96
CA CYS A 225 4.96 -2.71 -20.96
C CYS A 225 4.39 -1.40 -21.50
N PRO A 226 4.43 -0.32 -20.68
CA PRO A 226 3.88 0.96 -21.07
C PRO A 226 4.61 1.46 -22.32
N TRP A 227 3.85 1.97 -23.28
CA TRP A 227 4.35 2.51 -24.55
C TRP A 227 5.16 1.53 -25.40
N ASN A 228 5.01 0.21 -25.19
CA ASN A 228 5.75 -0.83 -25.90
C ASN A 228 7.28 -0.73 -25.75
N GLN A 229 7.77 -0.19 -24.63
CA GLN A 229 9.20 0.02 -24.35
C GLN A 229 9.90 -1.20 -23.71
N CYS A 230 9.40 -2.41 -23.97
CA CYS A 230 9.95 -3.66 -23.44
C CYS A 230 10.51 -4.56 -24.55
N ASN A 231 11.57 -5.32 -24.24
CA ASN A 231 12.14 -6.33 -25.11
C ASN A 231 11.52 -7.71 -24.86
N ARG A 232 10.38 -7.98 -25.52
CA ARG A 232 9.67 -9.27 -25.41
C ARG A 232 10.42 -10.48 -25.99
N LYS A 233 11.55 -10.29 -26.68
CA LYS A 233 12.25 -11.36 -27.42
C LYS A 233 13.29 -12.13 -26.58
N GLU A 234 13.67 -11.66 -25.40
CA GLU A 234 14.77 -12.28 -24.62
C GLU A 234 14.35 -13.35 -23.58
N ASN A 235 13.06 -13.53 -23.27
CA ASN A 235 12.66 -14.39 -22.15
C ASN A 235 12.14 -15.77 -22.56
N LYS A 236 13.05 -16.68 -22.95
CA LYS A 236 12.76 -18.14 -22.94
C LYS A 236 13.00 -18.80 -21.59
N ILE A 237 13.74 -18.16 -20.67
CA ILE A 237 14.02 -18.70 -19.35
C ILE A 237 14.16 -17.51 -18.39
N LEU A 238 13.06 -17.04 -17.81
CA LEU A 238 12.99 -16.45 -16.47
C LEU A 238 11.49 -16.25 -16.19
N GLN A 239 10.92 -17.22 -15.47
CA GLN A 239 9.62 -17.11 -14.80
C GLN A 239 9.48 -15.71 -14.21
N SER A 240 8.32 -15.08 -14.32
CA SER A 240 8.01 -13.79 -13.70
C SER A 240 8.77 -13.59 -12.38
N VAL A 241 9.83 -12.78 -12.41
CA VAL A 241 10.87 -12.91 -11.38
C VAL A 241 10.38 -12.39 -10.03
N VAL A 242 9.32 -11.58 -10.07
CA VAL A 242 8.42 -11.33 -8.95
C VAL A 242 7.58 -12.57 -8.67
N LYS A 243 8.12 -13.43 -7.81
CA LYS A 243 7.37 -14.54 -7.21
C LYS A 243 6.44 -14.01 -6.13
N LEU A 244 5.18 -13.74 -6.51
CA LEU A 244 4.14 -13.43 -5.55
C LEU A 244 3.94 -14.61 -4.62
N HIS A 245 4.16 -14.39 -3.33
CA HIS A 245 4.05 -15.40 -2.30
C HIS A 245 3.27 -14.82 -1.12
N GLN A 246 2.24 -15.56 -0.66
CA GLN A 246 1.32 -15.18 0.41
C GLN A 246 0.41 -13.97 0.11
N LEU A 247 -0.18 -13.95 -1.08
CA LEU A 247 -1.25 -12.99 -1.39
C LEU A 247 -2.55 -13.41 -0.69
N MET A 248 -2.88 -12.74 0.42
CA MET A 248 -4.19 -12.85 1.04
C MET A 248 -5.08 -11.70 0.59
N VAL A 249 -6.31 -12.03 0.18
CA VAL A 249 -7.36 -11.11 -0.21
C VAL A 249 -8.60 -11.49 0.58
N HIS A 250 -8.95 -10.70 1.59
CA HIS A 250 -10.20 -10.88 2.34
C HIS A 250 -11.17 -9.75 1.99
N GLN A 251 -12.23 -10.08 1.27
CA GLN A 251 -13.28 -9.14 0.86
C GLN A 251 -14.63 -9.70 1.31
N PRO A 252 -15.45 -8.95 2.08
CA PRO A 252 -16.83 -9.35 2.29
C PRO A 252 -17.59 -9.30 0.96
N ILE A 253 -18.21 -10.43 0.61
CA ILE A 253 -18.88 -10.73 -0.68
C ILE A 253 -19.99 -9.72 -1.04
N GLU A 254 -20.46 -8.91 -0.09
CA GLU A 254 -21.57 -7.96 -0.28
C GLU A 254 -21.16 -6.56 -0.80
N VAL A 255 -19.86 -6.27 -0.96
CA VAL A 255 -19.41 -4.89 -1.27
C VAL A 255 -18.75 -4.72 -2.64
N MET A 256 -18.70 -5.76 -3.48
CA MET A 256 -18.46 -5.56 -4.92
C MET A 256 -19.76 -5.14 -5.61
N LYS A 257 -20.10 -3.85 -5.52
CA LYS A 257 -21.06 -3.24 -6.45
C LYS A 257 -20.29 -2.90 -7.73
N MET A 258 -20.30 -3.85 -8.66
CA MET A 258 -19.86 -3.63 -10.05
C MET A 258 -20.89 -2.79 -10.80
#